data_AF-A0A381QPE5-F1
#
_entry.id   AF-A0A381QPE5-F1
#
_cell.length_a   1.000
_cell.length_b   1.000
_cell.length_c   1.000
_cell.angle_alpha   90.00
_cell.angle_beta   90.00
_cell.angle_gamma   90.00
#
_symmetry.space_group_name_H-M   'P 1'
#
loop_
_entity.id
_entity.type
_entity.pdbx_description
1 polymer ?
#
loop_
_entity_poly.entity_id
_entity_poly.type
_entity_poly.pdbx_seq_one_letter_code
_entity_poly.pdbx_strand_id
1 'polypeptide(L)' 'MEITTEWLLLREFLLDDWRAVLAYQQDARYWEYYPWSACTESDAKNSSNGSRTSRPSHQGAGLN' A
#
# COMPACT_ATOMS: atom_id res chain seq x y z
N MET A 1 18.26 -2.80 3.29
CA MET A 1 18.42 -4.25 3.03
C MET A 1 18.22 -4.49 1.54
N GLU A 2 19.01 -5.38 0.94
CA GLU A 2 18.98 -5.67 -0.50
C GLU A 2 19.14 -7.18 -0.75
N ILE A 3 18.22 -7.78 -1.50
CA ILE A 3 18.24 -9.20 -1.88
C ILE A 3 17.97 -9.29 -3.38
N THR A 4 18.84 -9.98 -4.11
CA THR A 4 18.72 -10.19 -5.55
C THR A 4 18.51 -11.66 -5.90
N THR A 5 17.76 -11.86 -6.97
CA THR A 5 17.62 -13.13 -7.71
C THR A 5 17.92 -12.85 -9.18
N GLU A 6 17.92 -13.88 -10.02
CA GLU A 6 18.10 -13.73 -11.46
C GLU A 6 17.04 -12.83 -12.12
N TRP A 7 15.85 -12.73 -11.51
CA TRP A 7 14.68 -12.06 -12.10
C TRP A 7 14.20 -10.84 -11.34
N LEU A 8 14.57 -10.72 -10.07
CA LEU A 8 14.01 -9.72 -9.16
C LEU A 8 15.05 -9.19 -8.18
N LEU A 9 14.95 -7.88 -7.95
CA LEU A 9 15.65 -7.16 -6.88
C LEU A 9 14.62 -6.74 -5.82
N LEU A 10 14.80 -7.21 -4.60
CA LEU A 10 14.11 -6.72 -3.41
C LEU A 10 15.00 -5.70 -2.71
N ARG A 11 14.52 -4.47 -2.59
CA ARG A 11 15.24 -3.35 -2.00
C ARG A 11 14.35 -2.57 -1.04
N GLU A 12 14.97 -1.67 -0.29
CA GLU A 12 14.22 -0.68 0.50
C GLU A 12 13.28 0.13 -0.39
N PHE A 13 12.11 0.40 0.17
CA PHE A 13 11.09 1.21 -0.48
C PHE A 13 11.55 2.67 -0.54
N LEU A 14 11.50 3.27 -1.72
CA LEU A 14 11.75 4.69 -1.94
C LEU A 14 10.42 5.40 -2.12
N LEU A 15 10.36 6.69 -1.77
CA LEU A 15 9.14 7.46 -1.88
C LEU A 15 8.52 7.30 -3.28
N ASP A 16 9.30 7.43 -4.34
CA ASP A 16 8.82 7.34 -5.73
C ASP A 16 8.18 5.99 -6.12
N ASP A 17 8.38 4.93 -5.34
CA ASP A 17 7.75 3.62 -5.55
C ASP A 17 6.25 3.62 -5.19
N TRP A 18 5.76 4.68 -4.53
CA TRP A 18 4.37 4.80 -4.06
C TRP A 18 3.35 4.56 -5.17
N ARG A 19 3.67 4.96 -6.42
CA ARG A 19 2.77 4.79 -7.57
C ARG A 19 2.55 3.32 -7.93
N ALA A 20 3.60 2.51 -7.89
CA ALA A 20 3.52 1.09 -8.21
C ALA A 20 2.73 0.33 -7.14
N VAL A 21 2.94 0.66 -5.86
CA VAL A 21 2.18 0.08 -4.74
C VAL A 21 0.71 0.48 -4.80
N LEU A 22 0.41 1.75 -5.10
CA LEU A 22 -0.96 2.21 -5.23
C LEU A 22 -1.70 1.50 -6.38
N ALA A 23 -1.08 1.36 -7.54
CA ALA A 23 -1.66 0.66 -8.68
C ALA A 23 -1.98 -0.81 -8.35
N TYR A 24 -1.09 -1.49 -7.63
CA TYR A 24 -1.31 -2.85 -7.17
C TYR A 24 -2.47 -2.95 -6.15
N GLN A 25 -2.56 -2.00 -5.21
CA GLN A 25 -3.61 -2.02 -4.18
C GLN A 25 -4.99 -1.58 -4.67
N GLN A 26 -5.09 -0.95 -5.84
CA GLN A 26 -6.36 -0.61 -6.48
C GLN A 26 -6.94 -1.77 -7.31
N ASP A 27 -6.16 -2.82 -7.56
CA ASP A 27 -6.66 -4.01 -8.25
C ASP A 27 -7.69 -4.72 -7.39
N ALA A 28 -8.88 -5.02 -7.96
CA ALA A 28 -9.97 -5.68 -7.23
C ALA A 28 -9.57 -7.04 -6.65
N ARG A 29 -8.60 -7.73 -7.26
CA ARG A 29 -8.05 -9.01 -6.77
C ARG A 29 -7.31 -8.83 -5.45
N TYR A 30 -6.77 -7.65 -5.18
CA TYR A 30 -6.14 -7.33 -3.90
C TYR A 30 -7.18 -7.29 -2.77
N TRP A 31 -8.40 -6.82 -3.07
CA TRP A 31 -9.47 -6.65 -2.08
C TRP A 31 -10.13 -7.97 -1.66
N GLU A 32 -9.99 -9.03 -2.48
CA GLU A 32 -10.46 -10.37 -2.13
C GLU A 32 -9.75 -10.91 -0.86
N TYR A 33 -8.46 -10.62 -0.73
CA TYR A 33 -7.63 -11.11 0.37
C TYR A 33 -7.43 -10.09 1.49
N TYR A 34 -7.59 -8.80 1.19
CA TYR A 34 -7.45 -7.70 2.15
C TYR A 34 -8.73 -6.88 2.18
N PRO A 35 -9.71 -7.22 3.04
CA PRO A 35 -11.06 -6.64 3.05
C PRO A 35 -11.12 -5.22 3.67
N TRP A 36 -10.24 -4.32 3.26
CA TRP A 36 -10.11 -2.96 3.77
C TRP A 36 -10.35 -1.92 2.67
N SER A 37 -10.76 -0.72 3.06
CA SER A 37 -11.18 0.38 2.18
C SER A 37 -10.08 0.87 1.22
N ALA A 38 -10.52 1.51 0.13
CA ALA A 38 -9.70 2.06 -0.94
C ALA A 38 -8.43 2.78 -0.43
N CYS A 39 -7.28 2.39 -0.97
CA CYS A 39 -6.01 3.04 -0.70
C CYS A 39 -5.91 4.36 -1.46
N THR A 40 -5.63 5.45 -0.75
CA THR A 40 -5.39 6.78 -1.36
C THR A 40 -3.90 7.02 -1.61
N GLU A 41 -3.58 8.02 -2.43
CA GLU A 41 -2.20 8.45 -2.65
C GLU A 41 -1.46 8.80 -1.35
N SER A 42 -2.14 9.46 -0.42
CA SER A 42 -1.58 9.81 0.89
C SER A 42 -1.25 8.58 1.72
N ASP A 43 -2.07 7.53 1.65
CA ASP A 43 -1.84 6.25 2.34
C ASP A 43 -0.62 5.52 1.77
N ALA A 44 -0.50 5.50 0.44
CA ALA A 44 0.63 4.89 -0.25
C ALA A 44 1.96 5.62 0.07
N LYS A 45 1.93 6.95 0.14
CA LYS A 45 3.10 7.77 0.49
C LYS A 45 3.53 7.63 1.96
N ASN A 46 2.57 7.51 2.90
CA ASN A 46 2.87 7.37 4.33
C ASN A 46 3.33 5.97 4.74
N SER A 47 3.17 4.97 3.87
CA SER A 47 3.60 3.60 4.13
C SER A 47 5.13 3.45 4.27
N SER A 48 5.92 4.46 3.88
CA SER A 48 7.38 4.40 3.83
C SER A 48 8.12 4.87 5.08
N ASN A 49 7.43 5.21 6.19
CA ASN A 49 8.09 5.79 7.37
C ASN A 49 7.80 5.03 8.67
N GLY A 50 8.42 3.86 8.84
CA GLY A 50 8.90 3.35 10.14
C GLY A 50 7.93 3.11 11.31
N SER A 51 6.60 3.21 11.16
CA SER A 51 5.68 2.98 12.29
C SER A 51 4.62 1.94 11.95
N ARG A 52 4.47 0.95 12.85
CA ARG A 52 3.42 -0.08 12.85
C ARG A 52 2.08 0.51 12.39
N THR A 53 1.55 -0.05 11.31
CA THR A 53 0.12 -0.23 11.01
C THR A 53 -0.83 0.64 11.82
N SER A 54 -0.98 1.89 11.39
CA SER A 54 -2.21 2.66 11.59
C SER A 54 -2.59 3.21 10.22
N ARG A 55 -3.15 2.34 9.36
CA ARG A 55 -3.90 2.82 8.18
C ARG A 55 -4.99 3.75 8.69
N PRO A 56 -5.20 4.94 8.12
CA PRO A 56 -6.19 5.86 8.63
C PRO A 56 -7.57 5.24 8.46
N SER A 57 -8.29 5.12 9.57
CA SER A 57 -9.72 4.91 9.61
C SER A 57 -10.39 6.12 8.97
N HIS A 58 -10.52 6.15 7.64
CA HIS A 58 -11.51 7.01 6.99
C HIS A 58 -12.89 6.41 7.26
N GLN A 59 -13.38 6.65 8.48
CA GLN A 59 -14.72 6.32 8.94
C GLN A 59 -15.73 7.24 8.23
N GLY A 60 -16.75 6.68 7.59
CA GLY A 60 -17.91 7.46 7.14
C GLY A 60 -18.56 7.05 5.82
N ALA A 61 -18.92 5.77 5.63
CA ALA A 61 -20.08 5.47 4.80
C ALA A 61 -21.29 5.49 5.74
N GLY A 62 -22.01 6.62 5.75
CA GLY A 62 -23.30 6.71 6.41
C GLY A 62 -24.20 5.61 5.87
N LEU A 63 -24.64 4.74 6.78
CA LEU A 63 -25.76 3.85 6.53
C LEU A 63 -27.02 4.73 6.54
N ASN A 64 -27.70 4.76 5.41
CA ASN A 64 -29.10 5.16 5.29
C ASN A 64 -29.95 3.99 5.80
#